data_AF-A0A8D8X6W0-F1
#
_entry.id   AF-A0A8D8X6W0-F1
#
_cell.length_a   1.000
_cell.length_b   1.000
_cell.length_c   1.000
_cell.angle_alpha   90.00
_cell.angle_beta   90.00
_cell.angle_gamma   90.00
#
_symmetry.space_group_name_H-M   'P 1'
#
loop_
_entity.id
_entity.type
_entity.pdbx_description
1 polymer ?
#
loop_
_entity_poly.entity_id
_entity_poly.type
_entity_poly.pdbx_seq_one_letter_code
_entity_poly.pdbx_strand_id
1 'polypeptide(L)'
;AQGPQKLYSKFPSCVEHVYQISSKSDENCGLYRMTNKHTYITAGFLGFFMTGYLPVGFELAAELTYPEPEGTSSGLLNASAQVFGILFTVLYGQLINAFGDVIANIALCIALVLGTLLTYIIPDDMRRQAAHSKDFNVKPVV
;
A
#
# COMPACT_ATOMS: atom_id res chain seq x y z
N ALA A 1 -13.98 -11.77 -42.48
CA ALA A 1 -13.30 -12.47 -41.39
C ALA A 1 -14.30 -13.43 -40.75
N GLN A 2 -14.10 -14.73 -40.93
CA GLN A 2 -15.03 -15.79 -40.49
C GLN A 2 -15.13 -15.81 -38.97
N GLY A 3 -16.35 -15.64 -38.47
CA GLY A 3 -16.65 -15.41 -37.06
C GLY A 3 -16.57 -16.64 -36.15
N PRO A 4 -16.78 -16.44 -34.84
CA PRO A 4 -16.57 -17.41 -33.75
C PRO A 4 -17.63 -18.53 -33.67
N GLN A 5 -18.28 -18.89 -34.78
CA GLN A 5 -19.38 -19.86 -34.81
C GLN A 5 -18.90 -21.33 -34.72
N LYS A 6 -17.65 -21.63 -35.12
CA LYS A 6 -17.11 -23.00 -35.07
C LYS A 6 -16.67 -23.48 -33.69
N LEU A 7 -16.51 -22.59 -32.71
CA LEU A 7 -16.04 -22.94 -31.37
C LEU A 7 -17.20 -23.28 -30.41
N TYR A 8 -18.41 -22.78 -30.69
CA TYR A 8 -19.61 -22.96 -29.87
C TYR A 8 -20.12 -24.42 -29.84
N SER A 9 -19.88 -25.19 -30.90
CA SER A 9 -20.40 -26.58 -31.04
C SER A 9 -19.55 -27.65 -30.36
N LYS A 10 -18.31 -27.33 -29.95
CA LYS A 10 -17.36 -28.34 -29.42
C LYS A 10 -17.31 -28.40 -27.89
N PHE A 11 -17.74 -27.33 -27.21
CA PHE A 11 -17.72 -27.23 -25.74
C PHE A 11 -18.93 -26.46 -25.18
N PRO A 12 -20.16 -27.01 -25.26
CA PRO A 12 -21.38 -26.28 -24.89
C PRO A 12 -21.37 -25.76 -23.44
N SER A 13 -20.92 -26.57 -22.47
CA SER A 13 -20.87 -26.15 -21.05
C SER A 13 -19.83 -25.06 -20.76
N CYS A 14 -18.72 -25.02 -21.49
CA CYS A 14 -17.66 -24.04 -21.27
C CYS A 14 -18.05 -22.68 -21.85
N VAL A 15 -18.76 -22.69 -22.99
CA VAL A 15 -19.16 -21.47 -23.69
C VAL A 15 -20.33 -20.79 -23.00
N GLU A 16 -21.28 -21.53 -22.41
CA GLU A 16 -22.34 -20.95 -21.57
C GLU A 16 -21.76 -20.17 -20.39
N HIS A 17 -20.71 -20.71 -19.76
CA HIS A 17 -19.98 -20.07 -18.66
C HIS A 17 -19.27 -18.80 -19.11
N VAL A 18 -18.58 -18.83 -20.25
CA VAL A 18 -17.91 -17.64 -20.82
C VAL A 18 -18.91 -16.58 -21.25
N TYR A 19 -20.07 -16.98 -21.81
CA TYR A 19 -21.13 -16.06 -22.21
C TYR A 19 -21.80 -15.40 -21.01
N GLN A 20 -22.03 -16.16 -19.93
CA GLN A 20 -22.50 -15.62 -18.64
C GLN A 20 -21.48 -14.67 -18.00
N ILE A 21 -20.17 -14.95 -18.11
CA ILE A 21 -19.11 -14.04 -17.62
C ILE A 21 -19.06 -12.76 -18.47
N SER A 22 -19.17 -12.88 -19.79
CA SER A 22 -19.13 -11.73 -20.70
C SER A 22 -20.36 -10.83 -20.57
N SER A 23 -21.56 -11.41 -20.40
CA SER A 23 -22.79 -10.64 -20.16
C SER A 23 -22.77 -9.93 -18.80
N LYS A 24 -22.22 -10.57 -17.76
CA LYS A 24 -21.97 -9.93 -16.46
C LYS A 24 -20.96 -8.78 -16.60
N SER A 25 -19.95 -8.91 -17.47
CA SER A 25 -18.94 -7.88 -17.69
C SER A 25 -19.47 -6.65 -18.43
N ASP A 26 -20.43 -6.81 -19.35
CA ASP A 26 -21.04 -5.69 -20.09
C ASP A 26 -21.98 -4.85 -19.22
N GLU A 27 -22.78 -5.49 -18.35
CA GLU A 27 -23.63 -4.77 -17.38
C GLU A 27 -22.78 -4.08 -16.29
N ASN A 28 -21.69 -4.74 -15.87
CA ASN A 28 -20.70 -4.12 -15.01
C ASN A 28 -19.91 -3.01 -15.72
N CYS A 29 -19.69 -3.04 -17.04
CA CYS A 29 -18.90 -2.02 -17.76
C CYS A 29 -19.47 -0.59 -17.61
N GLY A 30 -20.80 -0.44 -17.61
CA GLY A 30 -21.48 0.84 -17.40
C GLY A 30 -21.33 1.37 -15.96
N LEU A 31 -21.44 0.49 -14.97
CA LEU A 31 -21.26 0.81 -13.55
C LEU A 31 -19.79 1.04 -13.19
N TYR A 32 -18.88 0.19 -13.69
CA TYR A 32 -17.42 0.31 -13.59
C TYR A 32 -16.97 1.66 -14.12
N ARG A 33 -17.48 2.12 -15.27
CA ARG A 33 -17.10 3.39 -15.89
C ARG A 33 -17.46 4.64 -15.06
N MET A 34 -18.46 4.56 -14.18
CA MET A 34 -18.79 5.62 -13.20
C MET A 34 -17.96 5.50 -11.90
N THR A 35 -17.73 4.29 -11.39
CA THR A 35 -16.94 4.05 -10.16
C THR A 35 -15.44 4.28 -10.39
N ASN A 36 -14.94 3.96 -11.58
CA ASN A 36 -13.54 4.04 -11.98
C ASN A 36 -12.92 5.43 -11.82
N LYS A 37 -13.68 6.51 -12.12
CA LYS A 37 -13.14 7.87 -12.02
C LYS A 37 -12.67 8.20 -10.61
N HIS A 38 -13.46 7.80 -9.60
CA HIS A 38 -13.13 8.02 -8.20
C HIS A 38 -11.93 7.16 -7.78
N THR A 39 -11.92 5.88 -8.17
CA THR A 39 -10.81 4.96 -7.89
C THR A 39 -9.49 5.40 -8.52
N TYR A 40 -9.50 5.95 -9.74
CA TYR A 40 -8.28 6.45 -10.40
C TYR A 40 -7.75 7.71 -9.73
N ILE A 41 -8.63 8.62 -9.31
CA ILE A 41 -8.22 9.81 -8.55
C ILE A 41 -7.63 9.39 -7.20
N THR A 42 -8.31 8.52 -6.45
CA THR A 42 -7.81 8.06 -5.15
C THR A 42 -6.52 7.27 -5.27
N ALA A 43 -6.38 6.39 -6.28
CA ALA A 43 -5.14 5.66 -6.54
C ALA A 43 -3.99 6.58 -6.93
N GLY A 44 -4.25 7.64 -7.72
CA GLY A 44 -3.26 8.64 -8.09
C GLY A 44 -2.74 9.42 -6.88
N PHE A 45 -3.65 9.93 -6.04
CA PHE A 45 -3.27 10.61 -4.79
C PHE A 45 -2.55 9.66 -3.82
N LEU A 46 -3.10 8.47 -3.58
CA LEU A 46 -2.50 7.48 -2.68
C LEU A 46 -1.10 7.08 -3.15
N GLY A 47 -0.91 6.85 -4.45
CA GLY A 47 0.40 6.52 -5.02
C GLY A 47 1.41 7.67 -4.92
N PHE A 48 0.97 8.91 -5.16
CA PHE A 48 1.82 10.09 -5.00
C PHE A 48 2.31 10.25 -3.56
N PHE A 49 1.39 10.19 -2.59
CA PHE A 49 1.73 10.32 -1.17
C PHE A 49 2.56 9.14 -0.64
N MET A 50 2.26 7.90 -1.04
CA MET A 50 3.05 6.74 -0.64
C MET A 50 4.51 6.84 -1.12
N THR A 51 4.70 7.33 -2.34
CA THR A 51 6.04 7.53 -2.90
C THR A 51 6.80 8.62 -2.14
N GLY A 52 6.13 9.70 -1.72
CA GLY A 52 6.74 10.76 -0.91
C GLY A 52 6.97 10.38 0.55
N TYR A 53 6.15 9.50 1.12
CA TYR A 53 6.26 9.04 2.50
C TYR A 53 7.46 8.10 2.71
N LEU A 54 7.80 7.29 1.71
CA LEU A 54 8.89 6.33 1.77
C LEU A 54 10.27 6.97 2.06
N PRO A 55 10.75 8.01 1.32
CA PRO A 55 12.02 8.65 1.61
C PRO A 55 12.02 9.37 2.97
N VAL A 56 10.92 9.99 3.38
CA VAL A 56 10.78 10.64 4.69
C VAL A 56 10.90 9.61 5.83
N GLY A 57 10.31 8.43 5.67
CA GLY A 57 10.43 7.33 6.63
C GLY A 57 11.87 6.82 6.76
N PHE A 58 12.61 6.72 5.66
CA PHE A 58 14.03 6.35 5.70
C PHE A 58 14.89 7.42 6.39
N GLU A 59 14.63 8.71 6.13
CA GLU A 59 15.32 9.82 6.77
C GLU A 59 15.08 9.83 8.29
N LEU A 60 13.82 9.66 8.72
CA LEU A 60 13.44 9.55 10.13
C LEU A 60 14.09 8.34 10.81
N ALA A 61 14.12 7.19 10.14
CA ALA A 61 14.75 5.98 10.68
C ALA A 61 16.26 6.14 10.85
N ALA A 62 16.94 6.75 9.87
CA ALA A 62 18.37 7.07 9.96
C ALA A 62 18.67 8.05 11.11
N GLU A 63 17.82 9.06 11.31
CA GLU A 63 17.95 10.04 12.40
C GLU A 63 17.79 9.39 13.79
N LEU A 64 16.79 8.51 13.97
CA LEU A 64 16.51 7.85 15.25
C LEU A 64 17.58 6.80 15.64
N THR A 65 18.20 6.16 14.65
CA THR A 65 19.16 5.06 14.82
C THR A 65 20.63 5.50 14.92
N TYR A 66 20.92 6.81 14.92
CA TYR A 66 22.30 7.31 15.02
C TYR A 66 23.04 6.80 16.29
N PRO A 67 24.30 6.31 16.20
CA PRO A 67 25.22 6.32 15.05
C PRO A 67 25.34 4.97 14.30
N GLU A 68 24.23 4.27 14.03
CA GLU A 68 24.25 3.03 13.23
C GLU A 68 24.34 3.34 11.72
N PRO A 69 25.01 2.51 10.89
CA PRO A 69 25.03 2.65 9.44
C PRO A 69 23.63 2.68 8.82
N GLU A 70 23.38 3.70 7.99
CA GLU A 70 22.09 3.97 7.30
C GLU A 70 21.56 2.77 6.50
N GLY A 71 22.45 1.92 6.00
CA GLY A 71 22.11 0.69 5.28
C GLY A 71 21.41 -0.36 6.15
N THR A 72 21.80 -0.48 7.43
CA THR A 72 21.17 -1.43 8.38
C THR A 72 19.75 -0.98 8.70
N SER A 73 19.56 0.30 8.99
CA SER A 73 18.26 0.89 9.32
C SER A 73 17.28 0.85 8.13
N SER A 74 17.77 1.16 6.92
CA SER A 74 16.97 1.08 5.70
C SER A 74 16.58 -0.37 5.35
N GLY A 75 17.51 -1.31 5.55
CA GLY A 75 17.26 -2.74 5.37
C GLY A 75 16.19 -3.28 6.31
N LEU A 76 16.25 -2.92 7.60
CA LEU A 76 15.26 -3.33 8.59
C LEU A 76 13.88 -2.71 8.32
N LEU A 77 13.84 -1.43 7.96
CA LEU A 77 12.58 -0.74 7.62
C LEU A 77 11.90 -1.41 6.42
N ASN A 78 12.65 -1.69 5.34
CA ASN A 78 12.11 -2.36 4.16
C ASN A 78 11.67 -3.81 4.46
N ALA A 79 12.43 -4.56 5.27
CA ALA A 79 12.05 -5.90 5.70
C ALA A 79 10.73 -5.86 6.50
N SER A 80 10.59 -4.92 7.43
CA SER A 80 9.35 -4.75 8.19
C SER A 80 8.16 -4.40 7.28
N ALA A 81 8.34 -3.48 6.33
CA ALA A 81 7.31 -3.08 5.37
C ALA A 81 6.84 -4.26 4.52
N GLN A 82 7.75 -5.12 4.07
CA GLN A 82 7.39 -6.33 3.33
C GLN A 82 6.63 -7.35 4.19
N VAL A 83 7.07 -7.61 5.42
CA VAL A 83 6.39 -8.56 6.31
C VAL A 83 4.97 -8.09 6.63
N PHE A 84 4.80 -6.83 7.01
CA PHE A 84 3.47 -6.25 7.26
C PHE A 84 2.63 -6.17 5.98
N GLY A 85 3.24 -5.87 4.83
CA GLY A 85 2.56 -5.86 3.54
C GLY A 85 1.97 -7.22 3.16
N ILE A 86 2.74 -8.31 3.34
CA ILE A 86 2.26 -9.68 3.09
C ILE A 86 1.15 -10.03 4.09
N LEU A 87 1.36 -9.75 5.37
CA LEU A 87 0.38 -10.04 6.42
C LEU A 87 -0.96 -9.33 6.15
N PHE A 88 -0.93 -8.04 5.85
CA PHE A 88 -2.14 -7.28 5.54
C PHE A 88 -2.81 -7.75 4.25
N THR A 89 -2.04 -8.12 3.22
CA THR A 89 -2.61 -8.65 1.97
C THR A 89 -3.37 -9.95 2.22
N VAL A 90 -2.79 -10.87 2.99
CA VAL A 90 -3.44 -12.15 3.33
C VAL A 90 -4.68 -11.91 4.20
N LEU A 91 -4.58 -11.08 5.24
CA LEU A 91 -5.71 -10.73 6.11
C LEU A 91 -6.85 -10.08 5.31
N TYR A 92 -6.54 -9.15 4.43
CA TYR A 92 -7.51 -8.47 3.57
C TYR A 92 -8.20 -9.45 2.61
N GLY A 93 -7.46 -10.40 2.02
CA GLY A 93 -8.02 -11.45 1.19
C GLY A 93 -9.01 -12.35 1.92
N GLN A 94 -8.70 -12.73 3.17
CA GLN A 94 -9.64 -13.49 4.02
C GLN A 94 -10.87 -12.65 4.39
N LEU A 95 -10.67 -11.35 4.64
CA LEU A 95 -11.73 -10.45 5.07
C LEU A 95 -12.75 -10.17 3.95
N ILE A 96 -12.29 -10.00 2.71
CA ILE A 96 -13.17 -9.90 1.53
C ILE A 96 -14.01 -11.16 1.39
N ASN A 97 -13.40 -12.34 1.51
CA ASN A 97 -14.10 -13.60 1.30
C ASN A 97 -15.17 -13.87 2.35
N ALA A 98 -14.98 -13.38 3.58
CA ALA A 98 -15.91 -13.60 4.69
C ALA A 98 -17.00 -12.50 4.82
N PHE A 99 -16.66 -11.22 4.57
CA PHE A 99 -17.53 -10.08 4.89
C PHE A 99 -17.81 -9.14 3.70
N GLY A 100 -17.25 -9.42 2.52
CA GLY A 100 -17.41 -8.59 1.34
C GLY A 100 -16.42 -7.41 1.26
N ASP A 101 -16.45 -6.70 0.13
CA ASP A 101 -15.48 -5.68 -0.25
C ASP A 101 -15.60 -4.39 0.58
N VAL A 102 -16.81 -3.95 0.92
CA VAL A 102 -17.04 -2.70 1.65
C VAL A 102 -16.46 -2.78 3.06
N ILE A 103 -16.71 -3.88 3.78
CA ILE A 103 -16.21 -4.09 5.15
C ILE A 103 -14.69 -4.24 5.13
N ALA A 104 -14.15 -4.95 4.14
CA ALA A 104 -12.71 -5.09 4.00
C ALA A 104 -12.00 -3.74 3.75
N ASN A 105 -12.56 -2.88 2.91
CA ASN A 105 -12.03 -1.53 2.67
C ASN A 105 -12.08 -0.66 3.94
N ILE A 106 -13.17 -0.71 4.72
CA ILE A 106 -13.26 0.01 6.00
C ILE A 106 -12.20 -0.47 6.98
N ALA A 107 -11.99 -1.78 7.09
CA ALA A 107 -10.95 -2.34 7.95
C ALA A 107 -9.54 -1.89 7.53
N LEU A 108 -9.26 -1.83 6.22
CA LEU A 108 -8.00 -1.32 5.70
C LEU A 108 -7.81 0.17 6.02
N CYS A 109 -8.85 0.98 5.89
CA CYS A 109 -8.82 2.39 6.32
C CYS A 109 -8.50 2.54 7.81
N ILE A 110 -9.12 1.72 8.68
CA ILE A 110 -8.83 1.73 10.12
C ILE A 110 -7.38 1.34 10.38
N ALA A 111 -6.86 0.31 9.71
CA ALA A 111 -5.46 -0.11 9.86
C ALA A 111 -4.48 1.02 9.46
N LEU A 112 -4.77 1.77 8.40
CA LEU A 112 -3.97 2.92 7.99
C LEU A 112 -4.02 4.06 9.02
N VAL A 113 -5.19 4.36 9.59
CA VAL A 113 -5.32 5.39 10.64
C VAL A 113 -4.56 4.97 11.90
N LEU A 114 -4.65 3.71 12.31
CA LEU A 114 -3.90 3.17 13.44
C LEU A 114 -2.39 3.23 13.19
N GLY A 115 -1.92 2.85 11.98
CA GLY A 115 -0.52 2.98 11.60
C GLY A 115 -0.03 4.43 11.64
N THR A 116 -0.83 5.37 11.15
CA THR A 116 -0.53 6.81 11.21
C THR A 116 -0.44 7.32 12.65
N LEU A 117 -1.36 6.89 13.51
CA LEU A 117 -1.37 7.26 14.92
C LEU A 117 -0.15 6.70 15.66
N LEU A 118 0.24 5.45 15.36
CA LEU A 118 1.46 4.85 15.90
C LEU A 118 2.70 5.66 15.50
N THR A 119 2.80 6.07 14.22
CA THR A 119 3.89 6.94 13.76
C THR A 119 3.89 8.29 14.50
N TYR A 120 2.72 8.88 14.74
CA TYR A 120 2.60 10.15 15.44
C TYR A 120 3.07 10.09 16.91
N ILE A 121 2.96 8.93 17.56
CA ILE A 121 3.38 8.74 18.96
C ILE A 121 4.90 8.54 19.07
N ILE A 122 5.61 8.29 17.97
CA ILE A 122 7.07 8.15 17.99
C ILE A 122 7.68 9.48 18.43
N PRO A 123 8.41 9.53 19.56
CA PRO A 123 9.06 10.75 20.01
C PRO A 123 10.15 11.13 19.00
N ASP A 124 10.05 12.36 18.49
CA ASP A 124 11.02 13.00 17.59
C ASP A 124 12.24 13.48 18.40
N ASP A 125 12.91 12.56 19.09
CA ASP A 125 14.23 12.85 19.67
C ASP A 125 15.25 12.86 18.52
N MET A 126 15.47 14.02 17.90
CA MET A 126 16.45 14.19 16.82
C MET A 126 17.89 14.08 17.35
N ARG A 127 18.33 12.84 17.58
CA ARG A 127 19.63 12.48 18.16
C ARG A 127 20.81 13.05 17.37
N ARG A 128 20.65 13.24 16.06
CA ARG A 128 21.65 13.89 15.17
C ARG A 128 21.74 15.40 15.42
N GLN A 129 20.61 16.11 15.58
CA GLN A 129 20.62 17.52 15.97
C GLN A 129 21.19 17.71 17.38
N ALA A 130 20.87 16.81 18.31
CA ALA A 130 21.43 16.81 19.66
C ALA A 130 22.96 16.55 19.68
N ALA A 131 23.47 15.72 18.75
CA ALA A 131 24.91 15.49 18.60
C ALA A 131 25.64 16.72 18.04
N HIS A 132 25.12 17.37 16.99
CA HIS A 132 25.68 18.63 16.47
C HIS A 132 25.63 19.78 17.48
N SER A 133 24.58 19.86 18.30
CA SER A 133 24.46 20.88 19.35
C SER A 133 25.49 20.69 20.47
N LYS A 134 25.82 19.43 20.82
CA LYS A 134 26.88 19.12 21.79
C LYS A 134 28.27 19.50 21.28
N ASP A 135 28.60 19.20 20.01
CA ASP A 135 29.88 19.57 19.41
C ASP A 135 30.09 21.09 19.32
N PHE A 136 29.03 21.88 19.08
CA PHE A 136 29.13 23.35 19.12
C PHE A 136 29.33 23.90 20.55
N ASN A 137 28.82 23.21 21.57
CA ASN A 137 28.99 23.62 22.97
C ASN A 137 30.37 23.20 23.55
N VAL A 138 31.03 22.21 22.95
CA VAL A 138 32.44 21.91 23.22
C VAL A 138 33.29 22.96 22.48
N LYS A 139 33.71 24.01 23.21
CA LYS A 139 34.60 25.07 22.67
C LYS A 139 35.76 24.44 21.88
N PRO A 140 36.19 25.04 20.76
CA PRO A 140 37.40 24.60 20.08
C PRO A 140 38.56 24.71 21.08
N VAL A 141 39.26 23.60 21.30
CA VAL A 141 40.57 23.62 21.93
C VAL A 141 41.50 24.32 20.94
N VAL A 142 41.77 25.59 21.23
CA VAL A 142 42.84 26.38 20.61
C VAL A 142 44.18 25.84 21.08
#